data_AF-A0A831PLW7-F1
#
_entry.id   AF-A0A831PLW7-F1
#
_cell.length_a   1.000
_cell.length_b   1.000
_cell.length_c   1.000
_cell.angle_alpha   90.00
_cell.angle_beta   90.00
_cell.angle_gamma   90.00
#
_symmetry.space_group_name_H-M   'P 1'
#
loop_
_entity.id
_entity.type
_entity.pdbx_description
1 polymer ?
#
loop_
_entity_poly.entity_id
_entity_poly.type
_entity_poly.pdbx_seq_one_letter_code
_entity_poly.pdbx_strand_id
1 'polypeptide(L)'
;MAEIMQAEKENRPQPLKFTLGEAAGSVGDFGTILPIVLGVALVCEVNLAHIFLFFALWYAIAGIVYRLPIPVEPLKAVGAIAIAEGLTAGEIAGAGLIIGVIFLALGCCGSMNWLQNRIP
;
A
#
# COMPACT_ATOMS: atom_id res chain seq x y z
N MET A 1 -22.54 31.45 7.31
CA MET A 1 -22.27 31.25 5.86
C MET A 1 -20.78 31.14 5.54
N ALA A 2 -19.88 31.96 6.12
CA ALA A 2 -18.44 31.83 5.91
C ALA A 2 -17.84 30.48 6.37
N GLU A 3 -18.28 29.96 7.53
CA GLU A 3 -17.89 28.64 8.06
C GLU A 3 -18.31 27.48 7.13
N ILE A 4 -19.52 27.57 6.55
CA ILE A 4 -20.06 26.56 5.63
C ILE A 4 -19.29 26.56 4.30
N MET A 5 -18.77 27.73 3.89
CA MET A 5 -17.95 27.91 2.70
C MET A 5 -16.48 27.50 2.91
N GLN A 6 -15.99 27.46 4.15
CA GLN A 6 -14.68 26.90 4.49
C GLN A 6 -14.70 25.37 4.58
N ALA A 7 -15.76 24.78 5.14
CA ALA A 7 -15.95 23.33 5.19
C ALA A 7 -16.05 22.67 3.79
N GLU A 8 -16.60 23.38 2.79
CA GLU A 8 -16.63 22.89 1.40
C GLU A 8 -15.25 22.93 0.71
N LYS A 9 -14.37 23.85 1.14
CA LYS A 9 -13.05 24.05 0.53
C LYS A 9 -12.02 23.02 0.99
N GLU A 10 -12.19 22.50 2.21
CA GLU A 10 -11.30 21.52 2.84
C GLU A 10 -11.46 20.10 2.28
N ASN A 11 -12.63 19.78 1.72
CA ASN A 11 -12.97 18.44 1.22
C ASN A 11 -12.85 18.29 -0.30
N ARG A 12 -12.20 19.23 -0.99
CA ARG A 12 -11.90 19.07 -2.43
C ARG A 12 -10.65 18.21 -2.58
N PRO A 13 -10.71 17.09 -3.32
CA PRO A 13 -9.53 16.27 -3.56
C PRO A 13 -8.47 17.14 -4.22
N GLN A 14 -7.30 17.22 -3.57
CA GLN A 14 -6.17 18.00 -4.08
C GLN A 14 -5.88 17.56 -5.52
N PRO A 15 -5.70 18.50 -6.47
CA PRO A 15 -5.36 18.13 -7.84
C PRO A 15 -4.00 17.42 -7.84
N LEU A 16 -3.86 16.39 -8.70
CA LEU A 16 -2.58 15.73 -8.91
C LEU A 16 -1.58 16.78 -9.41
N LYS A 17 -0.51 16.97 -8.66
CA LYS A 17 0.62 17.78 -9.08
C LYS A 17 1.70 16.84 -9.59
N PHE A 18 2.53 17.35 -10.49
CA PHE A 18 3.67 16.63 -11.06
C PHE A 18 4.91 17.49 -10.86
N THR A 19 5.28 17.67 -9.60
CA THR A 19 6.45 18.46 -9.22
C THR A 19 7.67 17.55 -9.03
N LEU A 20 8.88 18.10 -9.18
CA LEU A 20 10.12 17.38 -8.86
C LEU A 20 10.12 16.80 -7.43
N GLY A 21 9.48 17.47 -6.48
CA GLY A 21 9.32 16.95 -5.12
C GLY A 21 8.45 15.69 -5.03
N GLU A 22 7.40 15.58 -5.84
CA GLU A 22 6.56 14.38 -5.90
C GLU A 22 7.28 13.23 -6.62
N ALA A 23 8.08 13.55 -7.64
CA ALA A 23 8.94 12.58 -8.32
C ALA A 23 10.07 12.06 -7.40
N ALA A 24 10.66 12.93 -6.58
CA ALA A 24 11.65 12.51 -5.58
C ALA A 24 11.00 11.70 -4.45
N GLY A 25 9.80 12.11 -4.01
CA GLY A 25 9.05 11.43 -2.96
C GLY A 25 8.56 10.04 -3.36
N SER A 26 8.17 9.83 -4.63
CA SER A 26 7.70 8.52 -5.11
C SER A 26 8.78 7.45 -5.09
N VAL A 27 10.05 7.84 -5.17
CA VAL A 27 11.22 6.94 -5.10
C VAL A 27 11.62 6.63 -3.64
N GLY A 28 11.07 7.35 -2.66
CA GLY A 28 11.47 7.24 -1.26
C GLY A 28 11.34 5.84 -0.65
N ASP A 29 10.35 5.06 -1.09
CA ASP A 29 10.08 3.72 -0.57
C ASP A 29 11.04 2.65 -1.14
N PHE A 30 11.72 2.93 -2.25
CA PHE A 30 12.62 1.98 -2.92
C PHE A 30 13.80 1.54 -2.05
N GLY A 31 14.23 2.38 -1.10
CA GLY A 31 15.29 2.04 -0.14
C GLY A 31 14.98 0.80 0.69
N THR A 32 13.69 0.50 0.93
CA THR A 32 13.27 -0.70 1.68
C THR A 32 12.67 -1.77 0.78
N ILE A 33 11.93 -1.39 -0.25
CA ILE A 33 11.29 -2.33 -1.17
C ILE A 33 12.31 -3.14 -1.97
N LEU A 34 13.37 -2.52 -2.49
CA LEU A 34 14.34 -3.23 -3.32
C LEU A 34 15.04 -4.36 -2.54
N PRO A 35 15.59 -4.13 -1.33
CA PRO A 35 16.14 -5.21 -0.50
C PRO A 35 15.13 -6.33 -0.22
N ILE A 36 13.89 -5.99 0.13
CA ILE A 36 12.86 -6.99 0.47
C ILE A 36 12.50 -7.83 -0.76
N VAL A 37 12.22 -7.20 -1.90
CA VAL A 37 11.83 -7.91 -3.13
C VAL A 37 12.95 -8.80 -3.65
N LEU A 38 14.20 -8.33 -3.57
CA LEU A 38 15.36 -9.15 -3.90
C LEU A 38 15.50 -10.35 -2.95
N GLY A 39 15.32 -10.14 -1.65
CA GLY A 39 15.34 -11.21 -0.65
C GLY A 39 14.27 -12.27 -0.92
N VAL A 40 13.03 -11.85 -1.17
CA VAL A 40 11.93 -12.76 -1.51
C VAL A 40 12.21 -13.53 -2.80
N ALA A 41 12.71 -12.87 -3.85
CA ALA A 41 13.00 -13.55 -5.11
C ALA A 41 14.13 -14.60 -4.97
N LEU A 42 15.15 -14.32 -4.14
CA LEU A 42 16.27 -15.23 -3.92
C LEU A 42 15.90 -16.41 -3.02
N VAL A 43 15.11 -16.19 -1.97
CA VAL A 43 14.79 -17.23 -0.97
C VAL A 43 13.55 -18.04 -1.35
N CYS A 44 12.53 -17.39 -1.91
CA CYS A 44 11.23 -18.00 -2.21
C CYS A 44 11.10 -18.45 -3.68
N GLU A 45 12.16 -18.32 -4.48
CA GLU A 45 12.23 -18.66 -5.91
C GLU A 45 11.12 -18.02 -6.75
N VAL A 46 10.66 -16.83 -6.35
CA VAL A 46 9.59 -16.09 -7.04
C VAL A 46 10.19 -15.26 -8.17
N ASN A 47 9.51 -15.26 -9.32
CA ASN A 47 9.94 -14.48 -10.47
C ASN A 47 9.83 -12.97 -10.23
N LEU A 48 10.97 -12.29 -10.26
CA LEU A 48 11.12 -10.86 -10.00
C LEU A 48 10.28 -9.98 -10.94
N ALA A 49 10.14 -10.37 -12.22
CA ALA A 49 9.37 -9.61 -13.20
C ALA A 49 7.88 -9.58 -12.86
N HIS A 50 7.34 -10.67 -12.30
CA HIS A 50 5.94 -10.73 -11.88
C HIS A 50 5.71 -9.81 -10.67
N ILE A 51 6.62 -9.84 -9.69
CA ILE A 51 6.53 -8.96 -8.51
C ILE A 51 6.52 -7.49 -8.94
N PHE A 52 7.49 -7.06 -9.76
CA PHE A 52 7.56 -5.68 -10.22
C PHE A 52 6.37 -5.26 -11.09
N LEU A 53 5.85 -6.16 -11.93
CA LEU A 53 4.67 -5.90 -12.74
C LEU A 53 3.45 -5.59 -11.86
N PHE A 54 3.17 -6.45 -10.89
CA PHE A 54 2.03 -6.25 -9.97
C PHE A 54 2.25 -5.09 -9.01
N PHE A 55 3.48 -4.85 -8.55
CA PHE A 55 3.81 -3.67 -7.74
C PHE A 55 3.55 -2.38 -8.52
N ALA A 56 4.07 -2.25 -9.74
CA ALA A 56 3.86 -1.07 -10.56
C ALA A 56 2.37 -0.83 -10.85
N LEU A 57 1.64 -1.89 -11.20
CA LEU A 57 0.21 -1.82 -11.47
C LEU A 57 -0.57 -1.38 -10.22
N TRP A 58 -0.34 -2.01 -9.07
CA TRP A 58 -1.09 -1.72 -7.85
C TRP A 58 -0.72 -0.37 -7.24
N TYR A 59 0.55 0.02 -7.26
CA TYR A 59 0.98 1.36 -6.81
C TYR A 59 0.36 2.46 -7.69
N ALA A 60 0.29 2.26 -9.01
CA ALA A 60 -0.37 3.20 -9.92
C ALA A 60 -1.88 3.30 -9.64
N ILE A 61 -2.57 2.16 -9.55
CA ILE A 61 -4.01 2.12 -9.22
C ILE A 61 -4.27 2.81 -7.89
N ALA A 62 -3.52 2.44 -6.85
CA ALA A 62 -3.74 2.95 -5.52
C ALA A 62 -3.43 4.45 -5.41
N GLY A 63 -2.39 4.93 -6.10
CA GLY A 63 -2.08 6.36 -6.21
C GLY A 63 -3.18 7.16 -6.92
N ILE A 64 -3.80 6.61 -7.97
CA ILE A 64 -4.89 7.27 -8.71
C ILE A 64 -6.19 7.28 -7.90
N VAL A 65 -6.53 6.14 -7.27
CA VAL A 65 -7.80 5.94 -6.55
C VAL A 65 -7.80 6.65 -5.20
N TYR A 66 -6.78 6.45 -4.37
CA TYR A 66 -6.75 6.94 -2.99
C TYR A 66 -6.13 8.33 -2.84
N ARG A 67 -5.23 8.74 -3.75
CA ARG A 67 -4.56 10.06 -3.75
C ARG A 67 -3.90 10.45 -2.41
N LEU A 68 -3.62 9.49 -1.55
CA LEU A 68 -2.95 9.65 -0.26
C LEU A 68 -1.79 8.65 -0.16
N PRO A 69 -0.75 8.95 0.64
CA PRO A 69 0.24 7.94 0.99
C PRO A 69 -0.44 6.80 1.74
N ILE A 70 -0.30 5.60 1.21
CA ILE A 70 -0.88 4.39 1.80
C ILE A 70 0.16 3.79 2.75
N PRO A 71 -0.25 3.29 3.94
CA PRO A 71 0.67 2.59 4.82
C PRO A 71 1.22 1.32 4.13
N VAL A 72 2.51 1.35 3.78
CA VAL A 72 3.24 0.22 3.18
C VAL A 72 3.82 -0.75 4.21
N GLU A 73 3.66 -0.46 5.49
CA GLU A 73 4.15 -1.28 6.61
C GLU A 73 3.69 -2.76 6.56
N PRO A 74 2.41 -3.08 6.25
CA PRO A 74 1.97 -4.47 6.17
C PRO A 74 2.73 -5.26 5.10
N LEU A 75 3.04 -4.61 3.97
CA LEU A 75 3.77 -5.23 2.86
C LEU A 75 5.19 -5.62 3.29
N LYS A 76 5.87 -4.76 4.06
CA LYS A 76 7.22 -5.04 4.57
C LYS A 76 7.22 -6.20 5.56
N ALA A 77 6.23 -6.25 6.44
CA ALA A 77 6.10 -7.33 7.43
C ALA A 77 5.91 -8.69 6.74
N VAL A 78 5.01 -8.77 5.75
CA VAL A 78 4.80 -10.00 4.97
C VAL A 78 6.06 -10.41 4.22
N GLY A 79 6.77 -9.46 3.60
CA GLY A 79 8.03 -9.74 2.92
C GLY A 79 9.12 -10.26 3.87
N ALA A 80 9.25 -9.67 5.06
CA ALA A 80 10.19 -10.13 6.08
C ALA A 80 9.88 -11.55 6.56
N ILE A 81 8.60 -11.86 6.82
CA ILE A 81 8.16 -13.20 7.21
C ILE A 81 8.40 -14.20 6.07
N ALA A 82 8.11 -13.83 4.82
CA ALA A 82 8.35 -14.69 3.67
C ALA A 82 9.82 -15.09 3.52
N ILE A 83 10.73 -14.14 3.74
CA ILE A 83 12.19 -14.38 3.74
C ILE A 83 12.59 -15.25 4.94
N ALA A 84 12.07 -14.96 6.14
CA ALA A 84 12.44 -15.67 7.36
C ALA A 84 12.02 -17.15 7.33
N GLU A 85 10.82 -17.42 6.83
CA GLU A 85 10.24 -18.78 6.79
C GLU A 85 10.53 -19.52 5.47
N GLY A 86 11.08 -18.82 4.46
CA GLY A 86 11.34 -19.42 3.15
C GLY A 86 10.07 -19.88 2.44
N LEU A 87 9.03 -19.04 2.46
CA LEU A 87 7.71 -19.40 1.93
C LEU A 87 7.75 -19.70 0.43
N THR A 88 6.91 -20.63 -0.01
CA THR A 88 6.70 -20.93 -1.43
C THR A 88 5.84 -19.86 -2.10
N ALA A 89 5.91 -19.76 -3.43
CA ALA A 89 5.09 -18.82 -4.21
C ALA A 89 3.58 -18.99 -3.96
N GLY A 90 3.12 -20.23 -3.72
CA GLY A 90 1.72 -20.53 -3.41
C GLY A 90 1.29 -20.01 -2.04
N GLU A 91 2.16 -20.12 -1.03
CA GLU A 91 1.89 -19.59 0.32
C GLU A 91 1.87 -18.07 0.33
N ILE A 92 2.77 -17.42 -0.40
CA ILE A 92 2.78 -15.97 -0.57
C ILE A 92 1.49 -15.48 -1.24
N ALA A 93 1.03 -16.17 -2.29
CA ALA A 93 -0.23 -15.86 -2.96
C ALA A 93 -1.44 -16.07 -2.03
N GLY A 94 -1.45 -17.16 -1.26
CA GLY A 94 -2.49 -17.45 -0.27
C GLY A 94 -2.55 -16.40 0.84
N ALA A 95 -1.40 -16.03 1.41
CA ALA A 95 -1.30 -14.95 2.40
C ALA A 95 -1.79 -13.62 1.83
N GLY A 96 -1.41 -13.27 0.60
CA GLY A 96 -1.87 -12.07 -0.09
C GLY A 96 -3.39 -12.04 -0.29
N LEU A 97 -4.00 -13.17 -0.70
CA LEU A 97 -5.45 -13.28 -0.83
C LEU A 97 -6.17 -13.14 0.51
N ILE A 98 -5.68 -13.81 1.56
CA ILE A 98 -6.26 -13.72 2.90
C ILE A 98 -6.21 -12.28 3.42
N ILE A 99 -5.05 -11.62 3.33
CA ILE A 99 -4.89 -10.21 3.72
C ILE A 99 -5.81 -9.31 2.89
N GLY A 100 -5.88 -9.53 1.58
CA GLY A 100 -6.76 -8.79 0.68
C GLY A 100 -8.24 -8.93 1.07
N VAL A 101 -8.71 -10.13 1.38
CA VAL A 101 -10.08 -10.39 1.85
C VAL A 101 -10.34 -9.71 3.19
N ILE A 102 -9.39 -9.79 4.13
CA ILE A 102 -9.52 -9.10 5.43
C ILE A 102 -9.64 -7.60 5.23
N PHE A 103 -8.77 -6.98 4.43
CA PHE A 103 -8.82 -5.54 4.16
C PHE A 103 -10.07 -5.13 3.39
N LEU A 104 -10.52 -5.95 2.44
CA LEU A 104 -11.77 -5.71 1.72
C LEU A 104 -12.96 -5.75 2.68
N ALA A 105 -13.03 -6.74 3.57
CA ALA A 105 -14.09 -6.85 4.57
C ALA A 105 -14.07 -5.66 5.55
N LEU A 106 -12.89 -5.29 6.06
CA LEU A 106 -12.74 -4.13 6.96
C LEU A 106 -13.12 -2.81 6.28
N GLY A 107 -12.73 -2.64 5.01
CA GLY A 107 -13.11 -1.49 4.19
C GLY A 107 -14.61 -1.42 3.95
N CYS A 108 -15.25 -2.53 3.58
CA CYS A 108 -16.70 -2.59 3.35
C CYS A 108 -17.52 -2.37 4.63
N CYS A 109 -17.03 -2.85 5.79
CA CYS A 109 -17.72 -2.68 7.07
C CYS A 109 -17.59 -1.27 7.68
N GLY A 110 -16.79 -0.36 7.10
CA GLY A 110 -16.58 0.99 7.65
C GLY A 110 -15.89 0.98 9.02
N SER A 111 -15.15 -0.08 9.35
CA SER A 111 -14.55 -0.29 10.67
C SER A 111 -13.54 0.80 11.06
N MET A 112 -13.01 1.53 10.07
CA MET A 112 -12.08 2.64 10.30
C MET A 112 -12.75 3.80 11.07
N ASN A 113 -14.01 4.14 10.77
CA ASN A 113 -14.75 5.18 11.48
C ASN A 113 -15.05 4.77 12.93
N TRP A 114 -15.30 3.48 13.16
CA TRP A 114 -15.50 2.95 14.51
C TRP A 114 -14.22 3.05 15.34
N LEU A 115 -13.08 2.72 14.75
CA LEU A 115 -11.78 2.77 15.41
C LEU A 115 -11.33 4.21 15.69
N GLN A 116 -11.53 5.12 14.73
CA GLN A 116 -11.22 6.54 14.89
C GLN A 116 -11.97 7.19 16.08
N ASN A 117 -13.19 6.74 16.37
CA ASN A 117 -13.97 7.25 17.50
C ASN A 117 -13.55 6.68 18.87
N ARG A 118 -12.70 5.64 18.89
CA ARG A 118 -12.29 4.93 20.11
C ARG A 118 -10.85 5.19 20.51
N ILE A 119 -10.02 5.65 19.58
CA ILE A 119 -8.63 6.05 19.84
C ILE A 119 -8.65 7.56 20.15
N PRO A 120 -8.28 7.98 21.37
CA PRO A 120 -8.24 9.39 21.76
C PRO A 120 -7.19 10.21 21.00
#